data_AF-A0A3R6V7E5-F1
#
_entry.id   AF-A0A3R6V7E5-F1
#
_cell.length_a   1.000
_cell.length_b   1.000
_cell.length_c   1.000
_cell.angle_alpha   90.00
_cell.angle_beta   90.00
_cell.angle_gamma   90.00
#
_symmetry.space_group_name_H-M   'P 1'
#
loop_
_entity.id
_entity.type
_entity.pdbx_description
1 polymer ?
#
loop_
_entity_poly.entity_id
_entity_poly.type
_entity_poly.pdbx_seq_one_letter_code
_entity_poly.pdbx_strand_id
1 'polypeptide(L)'
;MGPMSREEKITAIVILVAIVFWILGSAIKLEAAITALIGVSVLVSAKVLTADDFKTKISWNTIIFIGTVMALGNVMKTVGLTTWLYKILQPVINPILSNIWITSYSFTNCYISLQICSSLSYIHRYFNYAVFITFLFNYKF
;
A
#
# COMPACT_ATOMS: atom_id res chain seq x y z
N MET A 1 26.05 -18.70 -6.93
CA MET A 1 24.74 -18.85 -6.27
C MET A 1 24.54 -20.34 -6.09
N GLY A 2 24.93 -20.84 -4.91
CA GLY A 2 24.97 -22.27 -4.59
C GLY A 2 23.58 -22.85 -4.33
N PRO A 3 23.48 -24.13 -3.94
CA PRO A 3 22.21 -24.82 -3.73
C PRO A 3 21.31 -24.06 -2.75
N MET A 4 20.04 -23.91 -3.13
CA MET A 4 19.01 -23.14 -2.41
C MET A 4 18.89 -23.61 -0.96
N SER A 5 18.92 -22.68 -0.01
CA SER A 5 18.76 -23.01 1.41
C SER A 5 17.35 -23.54 1.69
N ARG A 6 17.21 -24.42 2.68
CA ARG A 6 15.92 -24.99 3.10
C ARG A 6 14.90 -23.90 3.46
N GLU A 7 15.37 -22.78 4.00
CA GLU A 7 14.56 -21.60 4.37
C GLU A 7 14.04 -20.84 3.15
N GLU A 8 14.86 -20.69 2.11
CA GLU A 8 14.46 -20.06 0.85
C GLU A 8 13.37 -20.88 0.15
N LYS A 9 13.49 -22.21 0.18
CA LYS A 9 12.48 -23.11 -0.39
C LYS A 9 11.14 -23.01 0.33
N ILE A 10 11.14 -22.92 1.66
CA ILE A 10 9.91 -22.72 2.46
C ILE A 10 9.30 -21.35 2.15
N THR A 11 10.11 -20.29 2.08
CA THR A 11 9.65 -18.94 1.74
C THR A 11 9.01 -18.89 0.35
N ALA A 12 9.61 -19.55 -0.64
CA ALA A 12 9.07 -19.66 -1.99
C ALA A 12 7.71 -20.38 -2.02
N ILE A 13 7.56 -21.47 -1.24
CA ILE A 13 6.29 -22.19 -1.12
C ILE A 13 5.20 -21.27 -0.53
N VAL A 14 5.52 -20.49 0.51
CA VAL A 14 4.55 -19.56 1.10
C VAL A 14 4.13 -18.46 0.14
N ILE A 15 5.06 -17.90 -0.64
CA ILE A 15 4.73 -16.90 -1.67
C ILE A 15 3.75 -17.50 -2.69
N LEU A 16 3.98 -18.74 -3.11
CA LEU A 16 3.11 -19.45 -4.04
C LEU A 16 1.71 -19.65 -3.45
N VAL A 17 1.62 -20.06 -2.19
CA VAL A 17 0.34 -20.18 -1.46
C VAL A 17 -0.36 -18.82 -1.35
N ALA A 18 0.36 -17.74 -1.07
CA ALA A 18 -0.21 -16.39 -0.98
C ALA A 18 -0.82 -15.93 -2.31
N ILE A 19 -0.17 -16.21 -3.44
CA ILE A 19 -0.70 -15.91 -4.78
C ILE A 19 -1.98 -16.69 -5.03
N VAL A 20 -2.01 -17.98 -4.73
CA VAL A 20 -3.21 -18.82 -4.85
C VAL A 20 -4.33 -18.25 -3.98
N PHE A 21 -4.04 -17.89 -2.74
CA PHE A 21 -5.01 -17.31 -1.81
C PHE A 21 -5.53 -15.93 -2.27
N TRP A 22 -4.72 -15.16 -2.99
CA TRP A 22 -5.16 -13.89 -3.58
C TRP A 22 -6.13 -14.10 -4.75
N ILE A 23 -5.87 -15.08 -5.61
CA ILE A 23 -6.76 -15.44 -6.71
C ILE A 23 -8.08 -16.01 -6.15
N LEU A 24 -7.99 -16.89 -5.14
CA LEU A 24 -9.15 -17.48 -4.48
C LEU A 24 -9.88 -16.48 -3.57
N GLY A 25 -9.22 -15.43 -3.09
CA GLY A 25 -9.81 -14.40 -2.22
C GLY A 25 -11.01 -13.71 -2.87
N SER A 26 -10.96 -13.51 -4.20
CA SER A 26 -12.09 -12.99 -4.98
C SER A 26 -13.30 -13.94 -4.97
N ALA A 27 -13.06 -15.26 -4.98
CA ALA A 27 -14.12 -16.27 -4.95
C ALA A 27 -14.69 -16.53 -3.54
N ILE A 28 -13.87 -16.43 -2.51
CA ILE A 28 -14.22 -16.82 -1.12
C ILE A 28 -14.69 -15.62 -0.27
N LYS A 29 -14.74 -14.39 -0.83
CA LYS A 29 -15.04 -13.13 -0.08
C LYS A 29 -14.16 -12.96 1.16
N LEU A 30 -12.95 -13.48 1.14
CA LEU A 30 -12.04 -13.36 2.27
C LEU A 30 -11.32 -12.01 2.21
N GLU A 31 -11.34 -11.26 3.30
CA GLU A 31 -10.63 -9.99 3.38
C GLU A 31 -9.11 -10.24 3.31
N ALA A 32 -8.40 -9.41 2.54
CA ALA A 32 -6.96 -9.54 2.33
C ALA A 32 -6.14 -9.53 3.64
N ALA A 33 -6.66 -8.87 4.68
CA ALA A 33 -6.07 -8.86 6.01
C ALA A 33 -6.04 -10.26 6.65
N ILE A 34 -7.12 -11.03 6.53
CA ILE A 34 -7.22 -12.39 7.09
C ILE A 34 -6.25 -13.34 6.36
N THR A 35 -6.18 -13.22 5.03
CA THR A 35 -5.21 -13.95 4.20
C THR A 35 -3.77 -13.69 4.64
N ALA A 36 -3.42 -12.43 4.90
CA ALA A 36 -2.09 -12.04 5.34
C ALA A 36 -1.77 -12.62 6.74
N LEU A 37 -2.72 -12.58 7.67
CA LEU A 37 -2.56 -13.17 9.01
C LEU A 37 -2.33 -14.68 8.97
N ILE A 38 -3.06 -15.40 8.11
CA ILE A 38 -2.85 -16.83 7.89
C ILE A 38 -1.46 -17.09 7.31
N GLY A 39 -1.04 -16.35 6.27
CA GLY A 39 0.29 -16.50 5.68
C GLY A 39 1.42 -16.26 6.68
N VAL A 40 1.28 -15.26 7.53
CA VAL A 40 2.22 -14.98 8.63
C VAL A 40 2.26 -16.12 9.65
N SER A 41 1.10 -16.66 10.05
CA SER A 41 1.04 -17.78 11.00
C SER A 41 1.76 -19.03 10.48
N VAL A 42 1.66 -19.30 9.18
CA VAL A 42 2.36 -20.41 8.51
C VAL A 42 3.87 -20.18 8.52
N LEU A 43 4.34 -18.97 8.21
CA LEU A 43 5.78 -18.63 8.23
C LEU A 43 6.41 -18.75 9.61
N VAL A 44 5.68 -18.35 10.66
CA VAL A 44 6.12 -18.49 12.05
C VAL A 44 6.18 -19.96 12.44
N SER A 45 5.16 -20.76 12.07
CA SER A 45 5.16 -22.20 12.33
C SER A 45 6.31 -22.94 11.64
N ALA A 46 6.75 -22.45 10.48
CA ALA A 46 7.88 -22.99 9.73
C ALA A 46 9.26 -22.55 10.24
N LYS A 47 9.33 -21.76 11.33
CA LYS A 47 10.56 -21.18 11.92
C LYS A 47 11.40 -20.33 10.97
N VAL A 48 10.79 -19.82 9.90
CA VAL A 48 11.47 -18.93 8.93
C VAL A 48 11.51 -17.48 9.44
N LEU A 49 10.53 -17.09 10.26
CA LEU A 49 10.46 -15.77 10.89
C LEU A 49 10.60 -15.90 12.41
N THR A 50 11.57 -15.19 12.98
CA THR A 50 11.76 -15.08 14.43
C THR A 50 10.95 -13.89 14.96
N ALA A 51 10.57 -13.89 16.24
CA ALA A 51 9.81 -12.79 16.84
C ALA A 51 10.53 -11.42 16.72
N ASP A 52 11.86 -11.40 16.67
CA ASP A 52 12.65 -10.19 16.47
C ASP A 52 12.60 -9.66 15.02
N ASP A 53 12.35 -10.53 14.04
CA ASP A 53 12.16 -10.13 12.64
C ASP A 53 10.87 -9.31 12.46
N PHE A 54 9.83 -9.57 13.25
CA PHE A 54 8.60 -8.77 13.24
C PHE A 54 8.82 -7.34 13.69
N LYS A 55 9.76 -7.10 14.61
CA LYS A 55 10.03 -5.74 15.10
C LYS A 55 10.91 -4.96 14.14
N THR A 56 11.82 -5.63 13.45
CA THR A 56 12.86 -5.00 12.62
C THR A 56 12.48 -4.90 11.15
N LYS A 57 11.77 -5.90 10.60
CA LYS A 57 11.42 -5.94 9.16
C LYS A 57 10.04 -5.33 8.85
N ILE A 58 9.18 -5.15 9.86
CA ILE A 58 7.83 -4.60 9.66
C ILE A 58 7.79 -3.12 10.04
N SER A 59 7.33 -2.28 9.11
CA SER A 59 7.07 -0.86 9.35
C SER A 59 5.76 -0.66 10.12
N TRP A 60 5.82 -0.77 11.46
CA TRP A 60 4.66 -0.59 12.36
C TRP A 60 3.94 0.75 12.16
N ASN A 61 4.69 1.82 11.86
CA ASN A 61 4.12 3.13 11.56
C ASN A 61 3.17 3.10 10.35
N THR A 62 3.52 2.38 9.29
CA THR A 62 2.69 2.28 8.08
C THR A 62 1.44 1.45 8.32
N ILE A 63 1.55 0.35 9.08
CA ILE A 63 0.41 -0.50 9.41
C ILE A 63 -0.61 0.27 10.24
N ILE A 64 -0.16 0.93 11.30
CA ILE A 64 -1.02 1.73 12.18
C ILE A 64 -1.65 2.87 11.39
N PHE A 65 -0.88 3.53 10.52
CA PHE A 65 -1.38 4.60 9.66
C PHE A 65 -2.51 4.13 8.74
N ILE A 66 -2.30 3.06 7.96
CA ILE A 66 -3.31 2.54 7.04
C ILE A 66 -4.56 2.08 7.81
N GLY A 67 -4.37 1.35 8.91
CA GLY A 67 -5.49 0.90 9.75
C GLY A 67 -6.31 2.06 10.32
N THR A 68 -5.64 3.12 10.78
CA THR A 68 -6.31 4.32 11.31
C THR A 68 -7.07 5.07 10.22
N VAL A 69 -6.48 5.25 9.04
CA VAL A 69 -7.15 5.90 7.89
C VAL A 69 -8.39 5.12 7.45
N MET A 70 -8.30 3.79 7.40
CA MET A 70 -9.44 2.92 7.09
C MET A 70 -10.54 3.02 8.14
N ALA A 71 -10.18 2.98 9.44
CA ALA A 71 -11.13 3.12 10.54
C ALA A 71 -11.82 4.49 10.52
N LEU A 72 -11.07 5.58 10.30
CA LEU A 72 -11.63 6.93 10.16
C LEU A 72 -12.60 7.02 8.98
N GLY A 73 -12.25 6.41 7.83
CA GLY A 73 -13.13 6.30 6.67
C GLY A 73 -14.46 5.64 7.02
N ASN A 74 -14.46 4.60 7.86
CA ASN A 74 -15.67 3.93 8.31
C ASN A 74 -16.49 4.81 9.27
N VAL A 75 -15.84 5.51 10.21
CA VAL A 75 -16.52 6.45 11.12
C VAL A 75 -17.19 7.60 10.35
N MET A 76 -16.52 8.15 9.33
CA MET A 76 -17.12 9.20 8.49
C MET A 76 -18.37 8.70 7.74
N LYS A 77 -18.40 7.42 7.35
CA LYS A 77 -19.58 6.80 6.73
C LYS A 77 -20.71 6.60 7.74
N THR A 78 -20.42 6.10 8.95
CA THR A 78 -21.45 5.84 9.97
C THR A 78 -22.08 7.11 10.51
N VAL A 79 -21.30 8.19 10.64
CA VAL A 79 -21.79 9.52 11.06
C VAL A 79 -22.61 10.20 9.95
N GLY A 80 -22.60 9.67 8.72
CA GLY A 80 -23.35 10.24 7.59
C GLY A 80 -22.72 11.52 7.03
N LEU A 81 -21.49 11.85 7.44
CA LEU A 81 -20.74 13.00 6.93
C LEU A 81 -20.56 12.90 5.40
N THR A 82 -20.30 11.69 4.90
CA THR A 82 -20.21 11.43 3.46
C THR A 82 -21.52 11.76 2.74
N THR A 83 -22.66 11.41 3.32
CA THR A 83 -23.98 11.68 2.73
C THR A 83 -24.34 13.17 2.78
N TRP A 84 -24.00 13.85 3.87
CA TRP A 84 -24.17 15.31 4.00
C TRP A 84 -23.32 16.05 2.96
N LEU A 85 -22.04 15.69 2.84
CA LEU A 85 -21.12 16.30 1.88
C LEU A 85 -21.57 16.02 0.43
N TYR A 86 -22.03 14.80 0.14
CA TYR A 86 -22.56 14.44 -1.17
C TYR A 86 -23.72 15.34 -1.59
N LYS A 87 -24.67 15.65 -0.69
CA LYS A 87 -25.80 16.54 -1.00
C LYS A 87 -25.36 17.96 -1.38
N ILE A 88 -24.32 18.48 -0.73
CA ILE A 88 -23.78 19.83 -1.02
C ILE A 88 -23.04 19.84 -2.36
N LEU A 89 -22.30 18.78 -2.67
CA LEU A 89 -21.51 18.69 -3.90
C LEU A 89 -22.30 18.20 -5.12
N GLN A 90 -23.46 17.57 -4.91
CA GLN A 90 -24.33 17.04 -5.97
C GLN A 90 -24.56 18.04 -7.12
N PRO A 91 -24.92 19.33 -6.92
CA PRO A 91 -25.15 20.26 -8.03
C PRO A 91 -23.90 20.54 -8.88
N VAL A 92 -22.70 20.44 -8.31
CA VAL A 92 -21.42 20.65 -9.02
C VAL A 92 -20.97 19.38 -9.75
N ILE A 93 -21.26 18.21 -9.16
CA ILE A 93 -20.82 16.90 -9.67
C ILE A 93 -21.75 16.38 -10.79
N ASN A 94 -23.05 16.66 -10.73
CA ASN A 94 -24.04 16.15 -11.69
C ASN A 94 -23.72 16.47 -13.17
N PRO A 95 -23.28 17.69 -13.56
CA PRO A 95 -22.92 17.97 -14.96
C PRO A 95 -21.64 17.27 -15.41
N ILE A 96 -20.78 16.84 -14.48
CA ILE A 96 -19.53 16.11 -14.78
C ILE A 96 -19.85 14.62 -15.00
N LEU A 97 -20.75 14.04 -14.18
CA LEU A 97 -21.15 12.63 -14.26
C LEU A 97 -22.15 12.33 -15.39
N SER A 98 -22.92 13.33 -15.85
CA SER A 98 -23.91 13.14 -16.93
C SER A 98 -23.26 12.82 -18.28
N ASN A 99 -21.99 13.20 -18.47
CA ASN A 99 -21.24 12.95 -19.70
C ASN A 99 -20.09 11.97 -19.45
N ILE A 100 -20.27 10.73 -19.89
CA ILE A 100 -19.31 9.63 -19.73
C ILE A 100 -17.91 10.00 -20.24
N TRP A 101 -17.83 10.75 -21.35
CA TRP A 101 -16.58 11.19 -21.97
C TRP A 101 -15.80 12.17 -21.08
N ILE A 102 -16.49 13.15 -20.48
CA ILE A 102 -15.85 14.16 -19.62
C ILE A 102 -15.30 13.49 -18.35
N THR A 103 -16.07 12.55 -17.77
CA THR A 103 -15.62 11.78 -16.61
C THR A 103 -14.38 10.95 -16.94
N SER A 104 -14.32 10.29 -18.11
CA SER A 104 -13.14 9.49 -18.49
C SER A 104 -11.89 10.35 -18.73
N TYR A 105 -12.03 11.52 -19.36
CA TYR A 105 -10.90 12.44 -19.56
C TYR A 105 -10.39 13.01 -18.24
N SER A 106 -11.28 13.35 -17.30
CA SER A 106 -10.89 13.90 -16.00
C SER A 106 -10.19 12.87 -15.11
N PHE A 107 -10.64 11.60 -15.13
CA PHE A 107 -9.97 10.51 -14.40
C PHE A 107 -8.58 10.21 -14.96
N THR A 108 -8.44 10.20 -16.28
CA THR A 108 -7.15 9.95 -16.94
C THR A 108 -6.15 11.06 -16.63
N ASN A 109 -6.58 12.33 -16.67
CA ASN A 109 -5.71 13.46 -16.29
C ASN A 109 -5.30 13.40 -14.80
N CYS A 110 -6.24 13.11 -13.91
CA CYS A 110 -5.94 12.97 -12.47
C CYS A 110 -4.95 11.82 -12.19
N TYR A 111 -5.11 10.68 -12.87
CA TYR A 111 -4.17 9.56 -12.78
C TYR A 111 -2.77 9.95 -13.24
N ILE A 112 -2.64 10.67 -14.36
CA ILE A 112 -1.35 11.14 -14.89
C ILE A 112 -0.70 12.14 -13.93
N SER A 113 -1.44 13.11 -13.38
CA SER A 113 -0.92 14.07 -12.40
C SER A 113 -0.42 13.38 -11.12
N LEU A 114 -1.11 12.34 -10.64
CA LEU A 114 -0.68 11.55 -9.48
C LEU A 114 0.59 10.74 -9.78
N GLN A 115 0.68 10.13 -10.95
CA GLN A 115 1.85 9.37 -11.39
C GLN A 115 3.09 10.28 -11.51
N ILE A 116 2.92 11.49 -12.07
CA ILE A 116 3.97 12.52 -12.16
C ILE A 116 4.39 12.99 -10.76
N CYS A 117 3.45 13.22 -9.85
CA CYS A 117 3.75 13.64 -8.48
C CYS A 117 4.56 12.59 -7.70
N SER A 118 4.23 11.30 -7.88
CA SER A 118 5.02 10.21 -7.30
C SER A 118 6.45 10.20 -7.85
N SER A 119 6.61 10.30 -9.17
CA SER A 119 7.92 10.33 -9.85
C SER A 119 8.78 11.51 -9.41
N LEU A 120 8.17 12.70 -9.27
CA LEU A 120 8.85 13.90 -8.77
C LEU A 120 9.28 13.76 -7.29
N SER A 121 8.45 13.13 -6.46
CA SER A 121 8.77 12.87 -5.05
C SER A 121 9.98 11.94 -4.90
N TYR A 122 10.12 10.94 -5.78
CA TYR A 122 11.32 10.09 -5.82
C TYR A 122 12.56 10.90 -6.19
N ILE A 123 12.50 11.71 -7.25
CA ILE A 123 13.63 12.56 -7.69
C ILE A 123 14.09 13.51 -6.60
N HIS A 124 13.15 14.17 -5.90
CA HIS A 124 13.49 15.06 -4.79
C HIS A 124 14.19 14.32 -3.64
N ARG A 125 13.79 13.07 -3.36
CA ARG A 125 14.45 12.24 -2.34
C ARG A 125 15.87 11.86 -2.75
N TYR A 126 16.10 11.46 -4.00
CA TYR A 126 17.43 11.15 -4.53
C TYR A 126 18.36 12.38 -4.57
N PHE A 127 17.83 13.55 -4.93
CA PHE A 127 18.59 14.80 -4.92
C PHE A 127 19.06 15.17 -3.51
N ASN A 128 18.18 15.06 -2.50
CA ASN A 128 18.56 15.30 -1.10
C ASN A 128 19.65 14.33 -0.60
N TYR A 129 19.59 13.05 -0.99
CA TYR A 129 20.66 12.10 -0.67
C TYR A 129 21.99 12.44 -1.37
N ALA A 130 21.96 12.88 -2.63
CA ALA A 130 23.16 13.28 -3.37
C ALA A 130 23.83 14.54 -2.79
N VAL A 131 23.03 15.52 -2.37
CA VAL A 131 23.53 16.73 -1.70
C VAL A 131 24.14 16.38 -0.34
N PHE A 132 23.48 15.53 0.45
CA PHE A 132 24.00 15.08 1.74
C PHE A 132 25.33 14.31 1.61
N ILE A 133 25.46 13.45 0.60
CA ILE A 133 26.70 12.72 0.31
C ILE A 133 27.81 13.69 -0.12
N THR A 134 27.50 14.67 -0.97
CA THR A 134 28.48 15.70 -1.38
C THR A 134 28.98 16.50 -0.18
N PHE A 135 28.09 16.87 0.76
CA PHE A 135 28.47 17.54 2.01
C PHE A 135 29.39 16.67 2.89
N LEU A 136 29.09 15.37 3.02
CA LEU A 136 29.91 14.43 3.80
C LEU A 136 31.33 14.26 3.23
N PHE A 137 31.48 14.29 1.91
CA PHE A 137 32.81 14.24 1.27
C PHE A 137 33.54 15.59 1.33
N ASN A 138 32.82 16.71 1.37
CA ASN A 138 33.42 18.05 1.46
C ASN A 138 33.95 18.37 2.88
N TYR A 139 33.39 17.76 3.92
CA TYR A 139 33.81 17.95 5.32
C TYR A 139 34.93 17.01 5.82
N LYS A 140 35.55 16.21 4.93
CA LYS A 140 36.76 15.44 5.25
C LYS A 140 38.02 16.28 4.95
N PHE A 141 38.30 17.22 5.85
CA PHE A 141 39.64 17.73 6.16
C PHE A 141 39.67 18.15 7.63
#